data_AF-R9NZ92-F1
#
_entry.id   AF-R9NZ92-F1
#
_cell.length_a   1.000
_cell.length_b   1.000
_cell.length_c   1.000
_cell.angle_alpha   90.00
_cell.angle_beta   90.00
_cell.angle_gamma   90.00
#
_symmetry.space_group_name_H-M   'P 1'
#
loop_
_entity.id
_entity.type
_entity.pdbx_description
1 polymer ?
#
loop_
_entity_poly.entity_id
_entity_poly.type
_entity_poly.pdbx_seq_one_letter_code
_entity_poly.pdbx_strand_id
1 'polypeptide(L)'
;MRNTFRSILFFMFMAASHASAQNIPEVVDKFQDTRALYSSVQNMQLLLSKFELKDLRGFRVDPWHSFLKTRGEDVINEEWPKIRIPGKSYGKVRMLKQFVSNPASQDNFMTTDPVTKRIAARLVEEYAKHQNANDHIAAVNEHLRGPDDAAHLLID
;
A
#
# COMPACT_ATOMS: atom_id res chain seq x y z
N MET A 1 -2.71 -56.74 16.78
CA MET A 1 -3.61 -55.91 15.95
C MET A 1 -3.50 -54.47 16.42
N ARG A 2 -3.04 -53.59 15.53
CA ARG A 2 -2.61 -52.20 15.76
C ARG A 2 -3.83 -51.30 15.87
N ASN A 3 -4.01 -50.62 17.01
CA ASN A 3 -5.01 -49.58 17.18
C ASN A 3 -4.39 -48.38 17.92
N THR A 4 -3.72 -47.50 17.17
CA THR A 4 -3.28 -46.18 17.64
C THR A 4 -3.22 -45.24 16.44
N PHE A 5 -4.36 -44.66 16.07
CA PHE A 5 -4.42 -43.56 15.12
C PHE A 5 -5.57 -42.66 15.52
N ARG A 6 -5.33 -41.72 16.44
CA ARG A 6 -6.09 -40.48 16.60
C ARG A 6 -5.48 -39.64 17.71
N SER A 7 -5.27 -38.36 17.40
CA SER A 7 -4.86 -37.27 18.30
C SER A 7 -3.39 -37.39 18.72
N ILE A 8 -2.46 -36.52 18.34
CA ILE A 8 -2.48 -35.05 18.44
C ILE A 8 -1.52 -34.53 17.35
N LEU A 9 -2.04 -33.87 16.33
CA LEU A 9 -1.26 -32.99 15.44
C LEU A 9 -1.91 -31.60 15.45
N PHE A 10 -2.00 -31.05 16.67
CA PHE A 10 -2.32 -29.64 16.91
C PHE A 10 -0.97 -28.95 17.12
N PHE A 11 -0.75 -27.80 16.48
CA PHE A 11 0.51 -27.01 16.40
C PHE A 11 1.47 -27.30 15.23
N MET A 12 1.00 -27.18 13.98
CA MET A 12 1.92 -27.02 12.84
C MET A 12 1.52 -25.96 11.81
N PHE A 13 0.69 -24.97 12.16
CA PHE A 13 0.44 -23.83 11.28
C PHE A 13 0.16 -22.56 12.09
N MET A 14 1.19 -21.95 12.65
CA MET A 14 1.19 -20.50 12.86
C MET A 14 2.55 -19.92 12.54
N ALA A 15 2.52 -19.01 11.57
CA ALA A 15 3.49 -17.94 11.32
C ALA A 15 4.90 -18.35 10.86
N ALA A 16 4.98 -19.18 9.82
CA ALA A 16 6.01 -18.97 8.80
C ALA A 16 5.65 -17.71 7.99
N SER A 17 5.82 -16.54 8.61
CA SER A 17 5.72 -15.24 7.96
C SER A 17 6.87 -14.36 8.42
N HIS A 18 8.08 -14.91 8.47
CA HIS A 18 9.30 -14.11 8.39
C HIS A 18 9.51 -13.71 6.92
N ALA A 19 8.53 -13.00 6.36
CA ALA A 19 8.68 -12.31 5.10
C ALA A 19 9.53 -11.07 5.40
N SER A 20 10.82 -11.14 5.04
CA SER A 20 11.80 -10.06 4.94
C SER A 20 11.33 -8.73 5.55
N ALA A 21 11.71 -8.47 6.80
CA ALA A 21 11.55 -7.18 7.44
C ALA A 21 12.40 -6.13 6.72
N GLN A 22 11.95 -5.66 5.56
CA GLN A 22 12.26 -4.31 5.12
C GLN A 22 11.75 -3.39 6.23
N ASN A 23 12.53 -2.39 6.65
CA ASN A 23 12.12 -1.43 7.68
C ASN A 23 10.87 -0.66 7.18
N ILE A 24 9.68 -1.18 7.47
CA ILE A 24 8.40 -0.51 7.23
C ILE A 24 8.28 0.57 8.33
N PRO A 25 8.05 1.84 7.98
CA PRO A 25 7.82 2.88 8.98
C PRO A 25 6.62 2.54 9.87
N GLU A 26 6.72 2.77 11.18
CA GLU A 26 5.66 2.41 12.15
C GLU A 26 4.29 2.98 11.78
N VAL A 27 4.24 4.23 11.30
CA VAL A 27 2.99 4.87 10.85
C VAL A 27 2.37 4.15 9.66
N VAL A 28 3.18 3.60 8.76
CA VAL A 28 2.74 2.80 7.60
C VAL A 28 2.28 1.42 8.05
N ASP A 29 2.90 0.87 9.08
CA ASP A 29 2.54 -0.44 9.60
C ASP A 29 1.20 -0.44 10.36
N LYS A 30 0.77 0.73 10.85
CA LYS A 30 -0.49 0.89 11.61
C LYS A 30 -1.74 0.57 10.79
N PHE A 31 -1.76 0.85 9.48
CA PHE A 31 -2.92 0.62 8.63
C PHE A 31 -2.62 -0.45 7.57
N GLN A 32 -3.57 -1.37 7.38
CA GLN A 32 -3.39 -2.50 6.47
C GLN A 32 -3.27 -2.05 5.01
N ASP A 33 -4.04 -1.05 4.59
CA ASP A 33 -3.97 -0.49 3.24
C ASP A 33 -2.62 0.20 2.98
N THR A 34 -2.11 0.98 3.93
CA THR A 34 -0.80 1.63 3.80
C THR A 34 0.32 0.61 3.77
N ARG A 35 0.23 -0.46 4.56
CA ARG A 35 1.19 -1.58 4.53
C ARG A 35 1.20 -2.26 3.17
N ALA A 36 0.03 -2.53 2.59
CA ALA A 36 -0.09 -3.16 1.28
C ALA A 36 0.41 -2.24 0.15
N LEU A 37 0.09 -0.95 0.20
CA LEU A 37 0.62 0.05 -0.73
C LEU A 37 2.15 0.14 -0.65
N TYR A 38 2.71 0.17 0.55
CA TYR A 38 4.14 0.23 0.76
C TYR A 38 4.83 -1.03 0.23
N SER A 39 4.26 -2.21 0.49
CA SER A 39 4.73 -3.48 -0.07
C SER A 39 4.69 -3.48 -1.60
N SER A 40 3.65 -2.92 -2.22
CA SER A 40 3.56 -2.80 -3.67
C SER A 40 4.72 -1.96 -4.24
N VAL A 41 5.04 -0.83 -3.62
CA VAL A 41 6.18 0.01 -4.02
C VAL A 41 7.51 -0.73 -3.82
N GLN A 42 7.69 -1.40 -2.66
CA GLN A 42 8.97 -2.01 -2.34
C GLN A 42 9.26 -3.29 -3.11
N ASN A 43 8.26 -4.15 -3.25
CA ASN A 43 8.40 -5.52 -3.73
C ASN A 43 7.93 -5.67 -5.19
N MET A 44 6.86 -4.97 -5.57
CA MET A 44 6.30 -5.04 -6.93
C MET A 44 6.77 -3.89 -7.82
N GLN A 45 7.41 -2.86 -7.23
CA GLN A 45 7.86 -1.65 -7.93
C GLN A 45 6.70 -0.92 -8.61
N LEU A 46 5.55 -0.86 -7.94
CA LEU A 46 4.34 -0.22 -8.42
C LEU A 46 3.79 0.75 -7.37
N LEU A 47 3.44 1.95 -7.81
CA LEU A 47 2.54 2.83 -7.09
C LEU A 47 1.14 2.68 -7.69
N LEU A 48 0.22 2.17 -6.87
CA LEU A 48 -1.08 1.73 -7.37
C LEU A 48 -2.02 2.91 -7.62
N SER A 49 -2.63 2.89 -8.80
CA SER A 49 -3.82 3.67 -9.12
C SER A 49 -5.08 2.92 -8.74
N LYS A 50 -5.08 1.58 -8.79
CA LYS A 50 -6.25 0.76 -8.47
C LYS A 50 -5.92 -0.29 -7.43
N PHE A 51 -6.89 -0.62 -6.59
CA PHE A 51 -6.75 -1.57 -5.49
C PHE A 51 -7.17 -2.98 -5.93
N GLU A 52 -6.54 -3.46 -7.01
CA GLU A 52 -6.84 -4.77 -7.61
C GLU A 52 -6.04 -5.90 -6.94
N LEU A 53 -5.01 -5.57 -6.16
CA LEU A 53 -4.24 -6.53 -5.39
C LEU A 53 -5.12 -7.18 -4.32
N LYS A 54 -4.90 -8.47 -4.07
CA LYS A 54 -5.65 -9.25 -3.08
C LYS A 54 -5.69 -8.56 -1.71
N ASP A 55 -4.55 -8.02 -1.27
CA ASP A 55 -4.41 -7.37 0.04
C ASP A 55 -5.10 -6.00 0.12
N LEU A 56 -5.53 -5.46 -1.03
CA LEU A 56 -6.19 -4.16 -1.16
C LEU A 56 -7.65 -4.24 -1.63
N ARG A 57 -8.14 -5.42 -2.04
CA ARG A 57 -9.44 -5.58 -2.70
C ARG A 57 -10.63 -5.12 -1.85
N GLY A 58 -10.51 -5.21 -0.52
CA GLY A 58 -11.50 -4.71 0.42
C GLY A 58 -11.44 -3.21 0.68
N PHE A 59 -10.42 -2.49 0.24
CA PHE A 59 -10.26 -1.07 0.56
C PHE A 59 -10.79 -0.16 -0.55
N ARG A 60 -11.36 0.98 -0.15
CA ARG A 60 -11.75 2.02 -1.11
C ARG A 60 -10.53 2.76 -1.62
N VAL A 61 -10.50 2.97 -2.93
CA VAL A 61 -9.40 3.70 -3.59
C VAL A 61 -9.55 5.23 -3.46
N ASP A 62 -10.77 5.73 -3.24
CA ASP A 62 -11.07 7.18 -3.25
C ASP A 62 -10.25 7.98 -2.21
N PRO A 63 -10.09 7.54 -0.94
CA PRO A 63 -9.29 8.29 0.04
C PRO A 63 -7.83 8.42 -0.36
N TRP A 64 -7.26 7.37 -0.96
CA TRP A 64 -5.91 7.39 -1.53
C TRP A 64 -5.81 8.36 -2.71
N HIS A 65 -6.76 8.31 -3.65
CA HIS A 65 -6.79 9.24 -4.79
C HIS A 65 -6.96 10.69 -4.37
N SER A 66 -7.83 10.95 -3.39
CA SER A 66 -8.06 12.27 -2.84
C SER A 66 -6.79 12.83 -2.21
N PHE A 67 -6.08 12.00 -1.43
CA PHE A 67 -4.79 12.35 -0.87
C PHE A 67 -3.76 12.69 -1.96
N LEU A 68 -3.62 11.83 -2.97
CA LEU A 68 -2.68 12.05 -4.07
C LEU A 68 -2.95 13.37 -4.81
N LYS A 69 -4.22 13.66 -5.13
CA LYS A 69 -4.61 14.91 -5.81
C LYS A 69 -4.33 16.16 -4.97
N THR A 70 -4.54 16.06 -3.66
CA THR A 70 -4.47 17.22 -2.76
C THR A 70 -3.06 17.50 -2.27
N ARG A 71 -2.25 16.45 -2.04
CA ARG A 71 -0.93 16.55 -1.38
C ARG A 71 0.21 15.91 -2.15
N GLY A 72 -0.08 15.13 -3.19
CA GLY A 72 0.93 14.33 -3.88
C GLY A 72 2.03 15.18 -4.51
N GLU A 73 1.66 16.27 -5.20
CA GLU A 73 2.68 17.14 -5.82
C GLU A 73 3.55 17.85 -4.78
N ASP A 74 2.99 18.27 -3.65
CA ASP A 74 3.76 18.89 -2.56
C ASP A 74 4.79 17.91 -1.98
N VAL A 75 4.38 16.67 -1.70
CA VAL A 75 5.29 15.63 -1.21
C VAL A 75 6.42 15.36 -2.22
N ILE A 76 6.11 15.35 -3.52
CA ILE A 76 7.12 15.20 -4.58
C ILE A 76 8.11 16.38 -4.55
N ASN A 77 7.60 17.61 -4.46
CA ASN A 77 8.42 18.83 -4.44
C ASN A 77 9.31 18.92 -3.19
N GLU A 78 8.85 18.42 -2.06
CA GLU A 78 9.62 18.37 -0.82
C GLU A 78 10.69 17.27 -0.83
N GLU A 79 10.37 16.09 -1.37
CA GLU A 79 11.27 14.94 -1.33
C GLU A 79 12.31 14.96 -2.45
N TRP A 80 11.93 15.40 -3.65
CA TRP A 80 12.81 15.38 -4.83
C TRP A 80 14.16 16.09 -4.61
N PRO A 81 14.24 17.31 -4.04
CA PRO A 81 15.52 18.01 -3.81
C PRO A 81 16.44 17.31 -2.81
N LYS A 82 15.91 16.44 -1.94
CA LYS A 82 16.70 15.71 -0.93
C LYS A 82 17.43 14.51 -1.52
N ILE A 83 17.09 14.11 -2.75
CA ILE A 83 17.64 12.91 -3.40
C ILE A 83 18.85 13.30 -4.23
N ARG A 84 20.05 13.03 -3.69
CA ARG A 84 21.32 13.21 -4.40
C ARG A 84 21.64 11.98 -5.24
N ILE A 85 21.04 11.88 -6.43
CA ILE A 85 21.39 10.86 -7.42
C ILE A 85 21.76 11.55 -8.74
N PRO A 86 22.98 11.35 -9.26
CA PRO A 86 23.37 11.92 -10.54
C PRO A 86 22.63 11.22 -11.68
N GLY A 87 21.84 11.98 -12.46
CA GLY A 87 21.29 11.55 -13.74
C GLY A 87 19.76 11.44 -13.83
N LYS A 88 19.25 11.80 -15.02
CA LYS A 88 18.00 11.49 -15.75
C LYS A 88 16.66 11.16 -15.04
N SER A 89 16.45 11.35 -13.75
CA SER A 89 15.14 11.05 -13.15
C SER A 89 14.09 12.16 -13.34
N TYR A 90 14.45 13.33 -13.87
CA TYR A 90 13.51 14.45 -14.06
C TYR A 90 12.26 14.08 -14.89
N GLY A 91 12.45 13.34 -15.99
CA GLY A 91 11.32 12.89 -16.82
C GLY A 91 10.36 11.96 -16.06
N LYS A 92 10.91 11.03 -15.27
CA LYS A 92 10.10 10.11 -14.46
C LYS A 92 9.41 10.82 -13.30
N VAL A 93 10.06 11.79 -12.67
CA VAL A 93 9.45 12.65 -11.64
C VAL A 93 8.31 13.48 -12.25
N ARG A 94 8.47 14.02 -13.46
CA ARG A 94 7.39 14.70 -14.17
C ARG A 94 6.20 13.77 -14.45
N MET A 95 6.43 12.54 -14.89
CA MET A 95 5.36 11.55 -15.06
C MET A 95 4.71 11.19 -13.72
N LEU A 96 5.47 11.08 -12.63
CA LEU A 96 4.93 10.84 -11.30
C LEU A 96 4.04 12.00 -10.84
N LYS A 97 4.42 13.25 -11.12
CA LYS A 97 3.55 14.43 -10.88
C LYS A 97 2.23 14.35 -11.65
N GLN A 98 2.28 13.93 -12.92
CA GLN A 98 1.07 13.72 -13.72
C GLN A 98 0.20 12.59 -13.18
N PHE A 99 0.82 11.53 -12.67
CA PHE A 99 0.12 10.44 -12.02
C PHE A 99 -0.63 10.92 -10.76
N VAL A 100 0.04 11.63 -9.85
CA VAL A 100 -0.61 12.06 -8.59
C VAL A 100 -1.68 13.15 -8.80
N SER A 101 -1.58 13.96 -9.87
CA SER A 101 -2.60 14.96 -10.18
C SER A 101 -3.87 14.36 -10.80
N ASN A 102 -3.76 13.19 -11.45
CA ASN A 102 -4.92 12.48 -11.98
C ASN A 102 -4.80 10.95 -11.83
N PRO A 103 -4.82 10.42 -10.59
CA PRO A 103 -4.54 9.01 -10.34
C PRO A 103 -5.59 8.10 -10.99
N ALA A 104 -6.87 8.48 -10.95
CA ALA A 104 -7.97 7.67 -11.49
C ALA A 104 -7.91 7.42 -13.01
N SER A 105 -7.25 8.31 -13.78
CA SER A 105 -7.18 8.19 -15.24
C SER A 105 -5.92 7.48 -15.73
N GLN A 106 -5.04 7.03 -14.81
CA GLN A 106 -3.74 6.47 -15.13
C GLN A 106 -3.66 5.01 -14.69
N ASP A 107 -2.89 4.22 -15.42
CA ASP A 107 -2.46 2.91 -14.94
C ASP A 107 -1.50 3.05 -13.75
N ASN A 108 -1.21 1.94 -13.08
CA ASN A 108 -0.23 1.91 -11.99
C ASN A 108 1.11 2.50 -12.45
N PHE A 109 1.73 3.32 -11.60
CA PHE A 109 2.99 3.96 -11.92
C PHE A 109 4.16 3.04 -11.58
N MET A 110 5.02 2.77 -12.57
CA MET A 110 6.22 1.95 -12.40
C MET A 110 7.29 2.70 -11.62
N THR A 111 7.66 2.20 -10.45
CA THR A 111 8.68 2.77 -9.55
C THR A 111 10.00 1.99 -9.62
N THR A 112 10.41 1.58 -10.82
CA THR A 112 11.65 0.82 -11.05
C THR A 112 12.91 1.66 -10.82
N ASP A 113 12.78 2.98 -10.94
CA ASP A 113 13.87 3.93 -10.70
C ASP A 113 14.00 4.26 -9.20
N PRO A 114 15.22 4.25 -8.64
CA PRO A 114 15.44 4.48 -7.21
C PRO A 114 14.87 5.80 -6.68
N VAL A 115 14.90 6.87 -7.47
CA VAL A 115 14.31 8.16 -7.11
C VAL A 115 12.80 8.00 -6.99
N THR A 116 12.14 7.51 -8.05
CA THR A 116 10.68 7.39 -8.03
C THR A 116 10.18 6.39 -7.00
N LYS A 117 10.95 5.32 -6.74
CA LYS A 117 10.66 4.37 -5.65
C LYS A 117 10.69 5.05 -4.29
N ARG A 118 11.71 5.86 -4.03
CA ARG A 118 11.82 6.61 -2.78
C ARG A 118 10.69 7.63 -2.62
N ILE A 119 10.37 8.39 -3.66
CA ILE A 119 9.26 9.35 -3.62
C ILE A 119 7.92 8.63 -3.44
N ALA A 120 7.69 7.52 -4.15
CA ALA A 120 6.48 6.71 -4.00
C ALA A 120 6.34 6.14 -2.58
N ALA A 121 7.42 5.62 -2.00
CA ALA A 121 7.41 5.18 -0.61
C ALA A 121 7.07 6.32 0.35
N ARG A 122 7.59 7.53 0.09
CA ARG A 122 7.27 8.72 0.87
C ARG A 122 5.81 9.15 0.74
N LEU A 123 5.22 9.06 -0.46
CA LEU A 123 3.79 9.31 -0.67
C LEU A 123 2.91 8.39 0.19
N VAL A 124 3.27 7.10 0.28
CA VAL A 124 2.55 6.14 1.13
C VAL A 124 2.73 6.47 2.62
N GLU A 125 3.94 6.85 3.04
CA GLU A 125 4.20 7.27 4.43
C GLU A 125 3.39 8.51 4.83
N GLU A 126 3.33 9.53 3.96
CA GLU A 126 2.54 10.73 4.22
C GLU A 126 1.04 10.46 4.18
N TYR A 127 0.57 9.52 3.35
CA TYR A 127 -0.81 9.07 3.40
C TYR A 127 -1.13 8.37 4.73
N ALA A 128 -0.23 7.53 5.23
CA ALA A 128 -0.38 6.89 6.53
C ALA A 128 -0.42 7.92 7.68
N LYS A 129 0.42 8.96 7.64
CA LYS A 129 0.34 10.08 8.59
C LYS A 129 -0.97 10.84 8.48
N HIS A 130 -1.45 11.06 7.26
CA HIS A 130 -2.72 11.72 7.01
C HIS A 130 -3.88 10.91 7.61
N GLN A 131 -3.90 9.59 7.47
CA GLN A 131 -4.88 8.73 8.14
C GLN A 131 -4.73 8.79 9.66
N ASN A 132 -3.51 8.72 10.17
CA ASN A 132 -3.24 8.76 11.62
C ASN A 132 -3.64 10.09 12.28
N ALA A 133 -3.59 11.20 11.55
CA ALA A 133 -4.01 12.51 12.03
C ALA A 133 -5.52 12.75 11.87
N ASN A 134 -6.24 11.88 11.13
CA ASN A 134 -7.64 12.05 10.78
C ASN A 134 -8.42 10.76 11.06
N ASP A 135 -8.86 10.58 12.30
CA ASP A 135 -9.57 9.38 12.76
C ASP A 135 -10.80 9.04 11.90
N HIS A 136 -11.47 10.04 11.33
CA HIS A 136 -12.60 9.83 10.43
C HIS A 136 -12.20 9.13 9.12
N ILE A 137 -11.00 9.38 8.58
CA ILE A 137 -10.50 8.72 7.37
C ILE A 137 -10.15 7.27 7.69
N ALA A 138 -9.47 7.04 8.81
CA ALA A 138 -9.17 5.69 9.29
C ALA A 138 -10.46 4.88 9.54
N ALA A 139 -11.46 5.50 10.17
CA ALA A 139 -12.76 4.88 10.42
C ALA A 139 -13.53 4.59 9.13
N VAL A 140 -13.49 5.49 8.14
CA VAL A 140 -14.10 5.26 6.82
C VAL A 140 -13.41 4.10 6.09
N ASN A 141 -12.08 4.01 6.15
CA ASN A 141 -11.33 2.91 5.53
C ASN A 141 -11.61 1.55 6.20
N GLU A 142 -11.78 1.54 7.52
CA GLU A 142 -12.09 0.32 8.27
C GLU A 142 -13.56 -0.10 8.13
N HIS A 143 -14.49 0.85 8.21
CA HIS A 143 -15.94 0.61 8.14
C HIS A 143 -16.43 0.28 6.72
N LEU A 144 -15.80 0.87 5.70
CA LEU A 144 -16.15 0.64 4.30
C LEU A 144 -15.28 -0.45 3.66
N ARG A 145 -14.76 -1.38 4.45
CA ARG A 145 -14.23 -2.63 3.90
C ARG A 145 -15.32 -3.27 3.05
N GLY A 146 -15.08 -3.35 1.74
CA GLY A 146 -16.00 -3.91 0.78
C GLY A 146 -16.37 -5.35 1.18
N PRO A 147 -17.59 -5.82 0.85
CA PRO A 147 -18.04 -7.16 1.20
C PRO A 147 -17.38 -8.20 0.29
N ASP A 148 -16.08 -8.43 0.43
CA ASP A 148 -15.46 -9.68 -0.05
C ASP A 148 -15.76 -10.84 0.91
N ASP A 149 -16.19 -10.56 2.16
CA ASP A 149 -16.56 -11.57 3.15
C ASP A 149 -18.05 -11.99 3.08
N ALA A 150 -18.93 -11.22 2.44
CA ALA A 150 -20.36 -11.58 2.34
C ALA A 150 -20.62 -12.71 1.33
N ALA A 151 -19.67 -12.98 0.42
CA ALA A 151 -19.77 -14.11 -0.51
C ALA A 151 -19.57 -15.48 0.18
N HIS A 152 -19.06 -15.52 1.42
CA HIS A 152 -18.98 -16.74 2.23
C HIS A 152 -20.21 -16.99 3.11
N LEU A 153 -21.17 -16.05 3.17
CA LEU A 153 -22.38 -16.14 4.00
C LEU A 153 -23.65 -16.48 3.20
N LEU A 154 -23.52 -16.82 1.92
CA LEU A 154 -24.65 -17.22 1.05
C LEU A 154 -24.44 -18.61 0.43
N ILE A 155 -23.86 -19.54 1.18
CA ILE A 155 -23.97 -20.98 0.90
C ILE A 155 -24.65 -21.61 2.11
N ASP A 156 -25.98 -21.47 2.17
CA ASP A 156 -26.88 -22.41 2.85
C ASP A 156 -27.90 -22.90 1.81
#